data_AF-A0A2D7WE10-F1
#
_entry.id   AF-A0A2D7WE10-F1
#
_cell.length_a   1.000
_cell.length_b   1.000
_cell.length_c   1.000
_cell.angle_alpha   90.00
_cell.angle_beta   90.00
_cell.angle_gamma   90.00
#
_symmetry.space_group_name_H-M   'P 1'
#
loop_
_entity.id
_entity.type
_entity.pdbx_description
1 polymer ?
#
loop_
_entity_poly.entity_id
_entity_poly.type
_entity_poly.pdbx_seq_one_letter_code
_entity_poly.pdbx_strand_id
1 'polypeptide(L)'
;MDANPQAAARFYRLVRDFSESATVMTQGVVRYDVKPDEAFDAGKISYRVYGRWDEYLAIMAAAGNDTIDQEIEQQQLVLPSAELLLTMKRNAGFESVSDYRENGVPTWSID
;
A
#
# COMPACT_ATOMS: atom_id res chain seq x y z
N MET A 1 -3.76 -8.61 15.86
CA MET A 1 -4.96 -7.86 15.42
C MET A 1 -4.64 -6.40 15.65
N ASP A 2 -4.66 -5.56 14.60
CA ASP A 2 -4.34 -4.12 14.73
C ASP A 2 -5.22 -3.48 15.80
N ALA A 3 -4.63 -2.67 16.69
CA ALA A 3 -5.35 -2.01 17.77
C ALA A 3 -6.32 -0.91 17.29
N ASN A 4 -6.16 -0.46 16.04
CA ASN A 4 -6.99 0.57 15.43
C ASN A 4 -7.48 0.16 14.03
N PRO A 5 -8.70 -0.39 13.89
CA PRO A 5 -9.25 -0.76 12.58
C PRO A 5 -9.43 0.43 11.63
N GLN A 6 -9.43 1.67 12.15
CA GLN A 6 -9.48 2.88 11.32
C GLN A 6 -8.13 3.22 10.68
N ALA A 7 -7.00 2.75 11.22
CA ALA A 7 -5.67 3.08 10.70
C ALA A 7 -5.46 2.49 9.30
N ALA A 8 -5.83 1.22 9.11
CA ALA A 8 -5.79 0.56 7.80
C ALA A 8 -6.68 1.27 6.77
N ALA A 9 -7.90 1.65 7.17
CA ALA A 9 -8.82 2.39 6.29
C ALA A 9 -8.30 3.79 5.92
N ARG A 10 -7.65 4.50 6.84
CA ARG A 10 -7.01 5.79 6.57
C ARG A 10 -5.84 5.63 5.61
N PHE A 11 -4.97 4.65 5.85
CA PHE A 11 -3.85 4.34 4.97
C PHE A 11 -4.32 4.00 3.55
N TYR A 12 -5.34 3.14 3.43
CA TYR A 12 -5.93 2.78 2.16
C TYR A 12 -6.41 4.01 1.36
N ARG A 13 -7.13 4.93 2.02
CA ARG A 13 -7.57 6.19 1.37
C ARG A 13 -6.40 7.08 0.96
N LEU A 14 -5.39 7.24 1.81
CA LEU A 14 -4.21 8.05 1.46
C LEU A 14 -3.51 7.53 0.20
N VAL A 15 -3.36 6.21 0.07
CA VAL A 15 -2.76 5.60 -1.12
C VAL A 15 -3.69 5.77 -2.33
N ARG A 16 -4.98 5.50 -2.19
CA ARG A 16 -5.97 5.67 -3.27
C ARG A 16 -6.00 7.11 -3.81
N ASP A 17 -6.13 8.09 -2.92
CA ASP A 17 -6.15 9.50 -3.27
C ASP A 17 -4.85 9.92 -3.96
N PHE A 18 -3.70 9.40 -3.50
CA PHE A 18 -2.42 9.62 -4.16
C PHE A 18 -2.39 9.04 -5.57
N SER A 19 -2.81 7.78 -5.75
CA SER A 19 -2.82 7.09 -7.03
C SER A 19 -3.72 7.79 -8.05
N GLU A 20 -4.88 8.28 -7.62
CA GLU A 20 -5.85 8.98 -8.47
C GLU A 20 -5.42 10.42 -8.80
N SER A 21 -4.69 11.10 -7.91
CA SER A 21 -4.28 12.51 -8.10
C SER A 21 -2.88 12.71 -8.66
N ALA A 22 -2.05 11.67 -8.68
CA ALA A 22 -0.66 11.77 -9.10
C ALA A 22 -0.53 12.06 -10.61
N THR A 23 0.30 13.05 -10.93
CA THR A 23 0.59 13.51 -12.29
C THR A 23 2.02 13.11 -12.69
N VAL A 24 2.40 13.43 -13.94
CA VAL A 24 3.78 13.25 -14.41
C VAL A 24 4.81 14.09 -13.66
N MET A 25 4.38 15.16 -12.96
CA MET A 25 5.27 16.02 -12.17
C MET A 25 5.35 15.58 -10.69
N THR A 26 4.48 14.67 -10.26
CA THR A 26 4.44 14.20 -8.87
C THR A 26 5.72 13.43 -8.55
N GLN A 27 6.42 13.86 -7.50
CA GLN A 27 7.64 13.22 -7.03
C GLN A 27 7.32 11.97 -6.20
N GLY A 28 8.26 11.03 -6.15
CA GLY A 28 8.09 9.81 -5.37
C GLY A 28 7.00 8.87 -5.92
N VAL A 29 6.79 8.87 -7.23
CA VAL A 29 5.87 7.95 -7.92
C VAL A 29 6.65 6.77 -8.49
N VAL A 30 6.14 5.57 -8.27
CA VAL A 30 6.53 4.33 -8.95
C VAL A 30 5.39 3.94 -9.89
N ARG A 31 5.71 3.68 -11.16
CA ARG A 31 4.76 3.19 -12.16
C ARG A 31 5.04 1.72 -12.40
N TYR A 32 4.02 0.88 -12.29
CA TYR A 32 4.16 -0.56 -12.43
C TYR A 32 3.05 -1.14 -13.31
N ASP A 33 3.42 -1.82 -14.38
CA ASP A 33 2.45 -2.50 -15.25
C ASP A 33 2.12 -3.89 -14.69
N VAL A 34 0.85 -4.10 -14.34
CA VAL A 34 0.35 -5.38 -13.79
C VAL A 34 0.46 -6.47 -14.83
N LYS A 35 1.08 -7.59 -14.46
CA LYS A 35 1.25 -8.74 -15.35
C LYS A 35 0.05 -9.70 -15.27
N PRO A 36 -0.21 -10.49 -16.32
CA PRO A 36 -1.31 -11.47 -16.31
C PRO A 36 -1.23 -12.49 -15.16
N ASP A 37 -0.04 -12.85 -14.71
CA ASP A 37 0.21 -13.80 -13.62
C ASP A 37 0.15 -13.18 -12.22
N GLU A 38 -0.33 -11.94 -12.12
CA GLU A 38 -0.37 -11.14 -10.88
C GLU A 38 -1.77 -10.66 -10.52
N ALA A 39 -2.76 -10.94 -11.38
CA ALA A 39 -4.13 -10.43 -11.25
C ALA A 39 -4.79 -10.77 -9.90
N PHE A 40 -4.37 -11.85 -9.23
CA PHE A 40 -4.88 -12.25 -7.91
C PHE A 40 -3.80 -12.25 -6.81
N ASP A 41 -2.62 -11.67 -7.08
CA ASP A 41 -1.47 -11.74 -6.18
C ASP A 41 -0.88 -10.35 -5.92
N ALA A 42 -1.61 -9.57 -5.11
CA ALA A 42 -1.16 -8.26 -4.63
C ALA A 42 0.18 -8.34 -3.86
N GLY A 43 0.43 -9.45 -3.15
CA GLY A 43 1.68 -9.68 -2.41
C GLY A 43 2.87 -9.78 -3.35
N LYS A 44 2.73 -10.46 -4.49
CA LYS A 44 3.76 -10.58 -5.52
C LYS A 44 4.05 -9.25 -6.21
N ILE A 45 3.02 -8.45 -6.49
CA ILE A 45 3.22 -7.07 -6.99
C ILE A 45 3.97 -6.25 -5.94
N SER A 46 3.55 -6.32 -4.67
CA SER A 46 4.24 -5.67 -3.55
C SER A 46 5.71 -6.09 -3.47
N TYR A 47 6.01 -7.37 -3.63
CA TYR A 47 7.39 -7.86 -3.60
C TYR A 47 8.23 -7.30 -4.74
N ARG A 48 7.68 -7.19 -5.95
CA ARG A 48 8.39 -6.61 -7.10
C ARG A 48 8.61 -5.11 -6.98
N VAL A 49 7.66 -4.39 -6.38
CA VAL A 49 7.72 -2.92 -6.25
C VAL A 49 8.55 -2.50 -5.03
N TYR A 50 8.35 -3.15 -3.88
CA TYR A 50 8.87 -2.73 -2.57
C TYR A 50 9.85 -3.74 -1.93
N GLY A 51 10.11 -4.87 -2.57
CA GLY A 51 11.00 -5.91 -2.05
C GLY A 51 10.42 -6.71 -0.88
N ARG A 52 9.11 -6.60 -0.61
CA ARG A 52 8.42 -7.23 0.53
C ARG A 52 6.98 -7.58 0.19
N TRP A 53 6.42 -8.60 0.83
CA TRP A 53 5.08 -9.12 0.52
C TRP A 53 3.96 -8.36 1.25
N ASP A 54 4.30 -7.65 2.32
CA ASP A 54 3.35 -7.10 3.29
C ASP A 54 2.66 -5.80 2.81
N GLU A 55 3.08 -5.15 1.72
CA GLU A 55 2.46 -3.91 1.22
C GLU A 55 1.27 -4.16 0.28
N TYR A 56 0.66 -5.34 0.32
CA TYR A 56 -0.47 -5.71 -0.53
C TYR A 56 -1.65 -4.72 -0.43
N LEU A 57 -1.87 -4.10 0.74
CA LEU A 57 -2.90 -3.06 0.91
C LEU A 57 -2.65 -1.81 0.07
N ALA A 58 -1.38 -1.41 -0.13
CA ALA A 58 -1.04 -0.29 -0.99
C ALA A 58 -1.32 -0.62 -2.46
N ILE A 59 -1.05 -1.86 -2.87
CA ILE A 59 -1.34 -2.34 -4.22
C ILE A 59 -2.85 -2.32 -4.49
N MET A 60 -3.65 -2.89 -3.57
CA MET A 60 -5.11 -2.90 -3.71
C MET A 60 -5.70 -1.48 -3.77
N ALA A 61 -5.21 -0.57 -2.93
CA ALA A 61 -5.63 0.82 -2.93
C ALA A 61 -5.34 1.53 -4.26
N ALA A 62 -4.14 1.33 -4.81
CA ALA A 62 -3.76 1.91 -6.09
C ALA A 62 -4.49 1.27 -7.29
N ALA A 63 -4.89 0.00 -7.17
CA ALA A 63 -5.69 -0.70 -8.18
C ALA A 63 -7.17 -0.30 -8.15
N GLY A 64 -7.62 0.33 -7.06
CA GLY A 64 -9.03 0.70 -6.85
C GLY A 64 -9.90 -0.46 -6.35
N ASN A 65 -9.31 -1.51 -5.78
CA ASN A 65 -10.01 -2.73 -5.37
C ASN A 65 -10.64 -2.59 -3.98
N ASP A 66 -11.96 -2.64 -3.89
CA ASP A 66 -12.65 -2.45 -2.60
C ASP A 66 -12.61 -3.70 -1.70
N THR A 67 -12.28 -4.86 -2.27
CA THR A 67 -12.18 -6.14 -1.55
C THR A 67 -10.94 -6.93 -1.96
N ILE A 68 -10.45 -7.80 -1.06
CA ILE A 68 -9.23 -8.60 -1.29
C ILE A 68 -9.38 -9.66 -2.38
N ASP A 69 -10.60 -10.13 -2.62
CA ASP A 69 -10.90 -11.18 -3.62
C ASP A 69 -11.09 -10.61 -5.03
N GLN A 70 -11.08 -9.29 -5.18
CA GLN A 70 -11.23 -8.63 -6.46
C GLN A 70 -9.95 -8.76 -7.29
N GLU A 71 -10.11 -9.11 -8.56
CA GLU A 71 -9.02 -9.15 -9.54
C GLU A 71 -8.40 -7.76 -9.70
N ILE A 72 -7.07 -7.70 -9.72
CA ILE A 72 -6.29 -6.53 -10.12
C ILE A 72 -6.25 -6.52 -11.64
N GLU A 73 -7.00 -5.60 -12.25
CA GLU A 73 -7.03 -5.45 -13.70
C GLU A 73 -5.62 -5.23 -14.28
N GLN A 74 -5.40 -5.69 -15.51
CA GLN A 74 -4.15 -5.44 -16.24
C GLN A 74 -4.06 -3.96 -16.62
N GLN A 75 -3.49 -3.17 -15.72
CA GLN A 75 -3.34 -1.73 -15.84
C GLN A 75 -1.96 -1.27 -15.36
N GLN A 76 -1.63 -0.01 -15.63
CA GLN A 76 -0.47 0.63 -15.00
C GLN A 76 -0.88 1.20 -13.64
N LEU A 77 -0.35 0.62 -12.57
CA LEU A 77 -0.50 1.15 -11.22
C LEU A 77 0.40 2.36 -11.02
N VAL A 78 -0.13 3.35 -10.29
CA VAL A 78 0.58 4.54 -9.83
C VAL A 78 0.72 4.41 -8.32
N LEU A 79 1.93 4.14 -7.86
CA LEU A 79 2.24 3.75 -6.49
C LEU A 79 3.18 4.77 -5.84
N PRO A 80 3.10 5.01 -4.53
CA PRO A 80 4.10 5.81 -3.83
C PRO A 80 5.44 5.08 -3.78
N SER A 81 6.55 5.81 -3.76
CA SER A 81 7.89 5.27 -3.48
C SER A 81 7.93 4.68 -2.07
N ALA A 82 8.93 3.84 -1.76
CA ALA A 82 9.06 3.24 -0.43
C ALA A 82 9.14 4.29 0.70
N GLU A 83 9.82 5.41 0.45
CA GLU A 83 9.94 6.52 1.40
C GLU A 83 8.60 7.24 1.62
N LEU A 84 7.86 7.49 0.53
CA LEU A 84 6.55 8.12 0.60
C LEU A 84 5.51 7.20 1.25
N LEU A 85 5.57 5.91 0.94
CA LEU A 85 4.74 4.88 1.55
C LEU A 85 4.94 4.82 3.07
N LEU A 86 6.20 4.87 3.52
CA LEU A 86 6.53 4.94 4.95
C LEU A 86 5.96 6.20 5.60
N THR A 87 5.98 7.33 4.90
CA THR A 87 5.39 8.59 5.39
C THR A 87 3.86 8.48 5.50
N MET A 88 3.20 7.88 4.50
CA MET A 88 1.75 7.63 4.52
C MET A 88 1.33 6.70 5.67
N LYS A 89 2.11 5.64 5.90
CA LYS A 89 1.94 4.72 7.05
C LYS A 89 1.98 5.47 8.39
N ARG A 90 3.00 6.32 8.56
CA ARG A 90 3.13 7.17 9.76
C ARG A 90 1.94 8.10 9.94
N ASN A 91 1.52 8.78 8.87
CA ASN A 91 0.36 9.68 8.90
C ASN A 91 -0.95 8.95 9.23
N ALA A 92 -1.09 7.70 8.78
CA ALA A 92 -2.27 6.89 9.04
C ALA A 92 -2.26 6.22 10.43
N GLY A 93 -1.10 6.17 11.11
CA GLY A 93 -0.93 5.32 12.30
C GLY A 93 -0.95 3.83 11.97
N PHE A 94 -0.61 3.45 10.74
CA PHE A 94 -0.71 2.10 10.22
C PHE A 94 0.68 1.53 9.92
N GLU A 95 0.89 0.27 10.27
CA GLU A 95 2.04 -0.51 9.81
C GLU A 95 1.49 -1.75 9.12
N SER A 96 2.08 -2.19 8.01
CA SER A 96 1.66 -3.42 7.31
C SER A 96 2.54 -4.62 7.68
N VAL A 97 3.81 -4.37 8.05
CA VAL A 97 4.78 -5.40 8.43
C VAL A 97 4.50 -5.87 9.85
N SER A 98 4.16 -7.15 10.00
CA SER A 98 3.79 -7.71 11.31
C SER A 98 4.93 -7.61 12.33
N ASP A 99 6.18 -7.79 11.91
CA ASP A 99 7.38 -7.70 12.77
C ASP A 99 7.64 -6.28 13.30
N TYR A 100 7.04 -5.26 12.67
CA TYR A 100 7.13 -3.86 13.09
C TYR A 100 5.90 -3.42 13.89
N ARG A 101 5.09 -4.37 14.37
CA ARG A 101 4.00 -4.12 15.32
C ARG A 101 4.31 -4.77 16.65
N GLU A 102 4.23 -4.00 17.73
CA GLU A 102 4.25 -4.51 19.10
C GLU A 102 2.87 -4.25 19.72
N ASN A 103 2.23 -5.28 20.28
CA ASN A 103 0.87 -5.18 20.85
C ASN A 103 -0.20 -4.57 19.90
N GLY A 104 0.00 -4.69 18.58
CA GLY A 104 -0.92 -4.14 17.58
C GLY A 104 -0.76 -2.64 17.32
N VAL A 105 0.33 -2.04 17.79
CA VAL A 105 0.75 -0.67 17.44
C VAL A 105 2.10 -0.68 16.70
N PRO A 106 2.36 0.24 15.77
CA PRO A 106 3.65 0.33 15.12
C PRO A 106 4.79 0.62 16.11
N THR A 107 5.93 -0.06 15.98
CA THR A 107 7.08 0.09 16.90
C THR A 107 7.68 1.51 16.89
N TRP A 108 7.53 2.23 15.78
CA TRP A 108 7.96 3.64 15.66
C TRP A 108 7.00 4.64 16.34
N SER A 109 5.85 4.20 16.86
CA SER A 109 4.90 5.06 17.57
C SER A 109 5.06 5.08 19.09
N ILE A 110 6.04 4.32 19.61
CA ILE A 110 6.26 4.08 21.05
C ILE A 110 7.35 5.03 21.62
N ASP A 111 7.64 6.15 20.94
CA ASP A 111 8.57 7.20 21.44
C ASP A 111 7.83 8.29 22.23
#